data_AF-A0A3C7W2H0-F1
#
_entry.id   AF-A0A3C7W2H0-F1
#
_cell.length_a   1.000
_cell.length_b   1.000
_cell.length_c   1.000
_cell.angle_alpha   90.00
_cell.angle_beta   90.00
_cell.angle_gamma   90.00
#
_symmetry.space_group_name_H-M   'P 1'
#
loop_
_entity.id
_entity.type
_entity.pdbx_description
1 polymer ?
#
loop_
_entity_poly.entity_id
_entity_poly.type
_entity_poly.pdbx_seq_one_letter_code
_entity_poly.pdbx_strand_id
1 'polypeptide(L)'
;MRRRCFPVLGLAVLLQVSAASHAAMVTTPGIVAQTTAATFACMRWMPVGVCFWLRCSLTGCSVRTSLKVGHYNPDLVVSVYNELGGNPWAEIRATLGLAQRTAATGLLGSFLPVPVDSAGNRTEGTGDRKDHRNLVFRETDAIGHPLSTLSGVVAGVGLVCASQTTSFFPYFQSGLDALAWRQEIPEIFYAASWVPGLREVGTFPLQTWGSVHPRTGWTIQAEEPKAAAVTAQRAGDIVTRIGQPHVYVPLTGPSSGSQRVWPPGPLVEKNARTGTWQMLAPRPEASCNVFGTNDLVGLSGWGGGRVDVGGDYVWNLWRPYQCCGRRGQWFLFDINWISYPP
;
A
#
# COMPACT_ATOMS: atom_id res chain seq x y z
N MET A 1 36.70 -66.93 -20.51
CA MET A 1 36.80 -65.46 -20.68
C MET A 1 35.41 -64.84 -20.58
N ARG A 2 35.08 -64.17 -19.48
CA ARG A 2 33.85 -63.35 -19.35
C ARG A 2 34.26 -61.99 -18.78
N ARG A 3 34.30 -60.97 -19.64
CA ARG A 3 34.52 -59.58 -19.25
C ARG A 3 33.20 -59.03 -18.68
N ARG A 4 33.18 -58.68 -17.40
CA ARG A 4 32.11 -57.88 -16.80
C ARG A 4 32.46 -56.41 -17.00
N CYS A 5 31.75 -55.73 -17.90
CA CYS A 5 31.73 -54.27 -17.94
C CYS A 5 30.76 -53.78 -16.87
N PHE A 6 31.24 -53.00 -15.92
CA PHE A 6 30.39 -52.19 -15.05
C PHE A 6 30.03 -50.88 -15.79
N PRO A 7 28.75 -50.46 -15.81
CA PRO A 7 28.41 -49.13 -16.29
C PRO A 7 28.69 -48.11 -15.17
N VAL A 8 29.54 -47.14 -15.46
CA VAL A 8 29.72 -45.95 -14.60
C VAL A 8 28.54 -45.02 -14.88
N LEU A 9 27.59 -44.93 -13.94
CA LEU A 9 26.54 -43.91 -13.97
C LEU A 9 27.17 -42.57 -13.53
N GLY A 10 27.33 -41.64 -14.46
CA GLY A 10 27.76 -40.28 -14.16
C GLY A 10 26.63 -39.47 -13.52
N LEU A 11 26.80 -39.07 -12.26
CA LEU A 11 25.90 -38.15 -11.57
C LEU A 11 26.22 -36.71 -12.02
N ALA A 12 25.40 -36.15 -12.91
CA ALA A 12 25.50 -34.74 -13.29
C ALA A 12 24.92 -33.88 -12.15
N VAL A 13 25.80 -33.27 -11.35
CA VAL A 13 25.44 -32.25 -10.37
C VAL A 13 25.11 -30.97 -11.12
N LEU A 14 23.82 -30.64 -11.25
CA LEU A 14 23.36 -29.32 -11.65
C LEU A 14 23.69 -28.36 -10.52
N LEU A 15 24.80 -27.61 -10.65
CA LEU A 15 25.07 -26.43 -9.84
C LEU A 15 23.96 -25.41 -10.12
N GLN A 16 22.96 -25.38 -9.24
CA GLN A 16 22.05 -24.24 -9.14
C GLN A 16 22.88 -23.04 -8.72
N VAL A 17 23.14 -22.14 -9.67
CA VAL A 17 23.66 -20.81 -9.39
C VAL A 17 22.60 -20.10 -8.56
N SER A 18 22.80 -20.03 -7.25
CA SER A 18 22.04 -19.15 -6.37
C SER A 18 22.27 -17.73 -6.89
N ALA A 19 21.27 -17.13 -7.53
CA ALA A 19 21.34 -15.72 -7.89
C ALA A 19 21.62 -14.93 -6.61
N ALA A 20 22.71 -14.15 -6.60
CA ALA A 20 23.03 -13.27 -5.49
C ALA A 20 21.79 -12.43 -5.17
N SER A 21 21.23 -12.63 -3.98
CA SER A 21 20.01 -11.96 -3.55
C SER A 21 20.38 -10.50 -3.30
N HIS A 22 19.99 -9.61 -4.22
CA HIS A 22 20.15 -8.17 -4.07
C HIS A 22 18.90 -7.61 -3.39
N ALA A 23 19.07 -6.56 -2.59
CA ALA A 23 17.95 -5.81 -2.03
C ALA A 23 16.98 -5.37 -3.13
N ALA A 24 15.69 -5.49 -2.86
CA ALA A 24 14.65 -5.22 -3.83
C ALA A 24 14.70 -3.76 -4.28
N MET A 25 14.65 -3.56 -5.59
CA MET A 25 14.58 -2.24 -6.19
C MET A 25 13.50 -2.23 -7.27
N VAL A 26 12.66 -1.20 -7.27
CA VAL A 26 11.65 -0.99 -8.31
C VAL A 26 11.91 0.32 -9.04
N THR A 27 11.53 0.34 -10.31
CA THR A 27 11.56 1.53 -11.16
C THR A 27 10.14 1.89 -11.56
N THR A 28 9.91 3.13 -11.98
CA THR A 28 8.61 3.58 -12.48
C THR A 28 8.08 2.71 -13.62
N PRO A 29 8.88 2.36 -14.66
CA PRO A 29 8.43 1.44 -15.70
C PRO A 29 8.08 0.05 -15.14
N GLY A 30 8.84 -0.44 -14.16
CA GLY A 30 8.57 -1.71 -13.49
C GLY A 30 7.24 -1.70 -12.72
N ILE A 31 6.98 -0.64 -11.95
CA ILE A 31 5.70 -0.41 -11.26
C ILE A 31 4.56 -0.39 -12.28
N VAL A 32 4.66 0.43 -13.32
CA VAL A 32 3.63 0.52 -14.37
C VAL A 32 3.38 -0.84 -15.02
N ALA A 33 4.42 -1.59 -15.36
CA ALA A 33 4.29 -2.91 -15.98
C ALA A 33 3.61 -3.92 -15.06
N GLN A 34 4.01 -3.99 -13.78
CA GLN A 34 3.44 -4.91 -12.80
C GLN A 34 2.00 -4.54 -12.42
N THR A 35 1.69 -3.26 -12.25
CA THR A 35 0.32 -2.77 -12.05
C THR A 35 -0.55 -3.12 -13.26
N THR A 36 -0.05 -2.91 -14.48
CA THR A 36 -0.77 -3.24 -15.71
C THR A 36 -1.06 -4.74 -15.80
N ALA A 37 -0.08 -5.58 -15.48
CA ALA A 37 -0.25 -7.03 -15.45
C ALA A 37 -1.31 -7.50 -14.45
N ALA A 38 -1.45 -6.83 -13.30
CA ALA A 38 -2.44 -7.15 -12.28
C ALA A 38 -3.83 -6.51 -12.50
N THR A 39 -3.97 -5.61 -13.50
CA THR A 39 -5.22 -4.87 -13.77
C THR A 39 -6.45 -5.77 -13.82
N PHE A 40 -6.37 -6.91 -14.51
CA PHE A 40 -7.51 -7.81 -14.65
C PHE A 40 -7.98 -8.41 -13.31
N ALA A 41 -7.07 -8.66 -12.37
CA ALA A 41 -7.40 -9.21 -11.06
C ALA A 41 -7.78 -8.13 -10.03
N CYS A 42 -7.16 -6.95 -10.14
CA CYS A 42 -7.20 -5.91 -9.12
C CYS A 42 -8.22 -4.81 -9.41
N MET A 43 -8.34 -4.37 -10.67
CA MET A 43 -9.23 -3.26 -11.04
C MET A 43 -10.71 -3.63 -10.84
N ARG A 44 -11.09 -4.90 -11.07
CA ARG A 44 -12.47 -5.41 -10.83
C ARG A 44 -13.56 -4.47 -11.35
N TRP A 45 -13.43 -4.09 -12.62
CA TRP A 45 -14.35 -3.16 -13.25
C TRP A 45 -15.75 -3.75 -13.38
N MET A 46 -16.77 -2.98 -13.03
CA MET A 46 -18.16 -3.40 -13.17
C MET A 46 -19.12 -2.22 -13.44
N PRO A 47 -20.21 -2.45 -14.19
CA PRO A 47 -21.31 -1.51 -14.32
C PRO A 47 -22.19 -1.59 -13.06
N VAL A 48 -22.25 -0.50 -12.28
CA VAL A 48 -22.93 -0.46 -10.95
C VAL A 48 -24.32 0.15 -11.03
N GLY A 49 -24.53 1.09 -11.97
CA GLY A 49 -25.76 1.87 -12.01
C GLY A 49 -25.87 2.83 -13.19
N VAL A 50 -26.82 3.76 -13.10
CA VAL A 50 -27.01 4.87 -14.05
C VAL A 50 -27.13 6.19 -13.29
N CYS A 51 -26.51 7.24 -13.82
CA CYS A 51 -26.66 8.61 -13.37
C CYS A 51 -27.60 9.40 -14.27
N PHE A 52 -28.41 10.28 -13.67
CA PHE A 52 -29.31 11.18 -14.36
C PHE A 52 -28.81 12.63 -14.24
N TRP A 53 -28.77 13.31 -15.38
CA TRP A 53 -28.24 14.66 -15.53
C TRP A 53 -29.27 15.54 -16.22
N LEU A 54 -29.38 16.80 -15.81
CA LEU A 54 -30.15 17.80 -16.54
C LEU A 54 -29.25 18.54 -17.51
N ARG A 55 -29.60 18.48 -18.80
CA ARG A 55 -28.95 19.27 -19.86
C ARG A 55 -29.93 20.30 -20.39
N CYS A 56 -29.72 21.57 -20.05
CA CYS A 56 -30.50 22.70 -20.56
C CYS A 56 -29.77 23.39 -21.72
N SER A 57 -30.50 23.72 -22.77
CA SER A 57 -30.11 24.60 -23.88
C SER A 57 -31.13 25.74 -24.01
N LEU A 58 -30.88 26.68 -24.91
CA LEU A 58 -31.79 27.81 -25.16
C LEU A 58 -33.23 27.38 -25.53
N THR A 59 -33.38 26.18 -26.09
CA THR A 59 -34.65 25.61 -26.56
C THR A 59 -35.37 24.70 -25.55
N GLY A 60 -34.78 24.46 -24.38
CA GLY A 60 -35.39 23.61 -23.36
C GLY A 60 -34.39 22.74 -22.59
N CYS A 61 -34.91 21.97 -21.61
CA CYS A 61 -34.13 21.06 -20.78
C CYS A 61 -34.46 19.60 -21.10
N SER A 62 -33.43 18.76 -21.21
CA SER A 62 -33.54 17.32 -21.41
C SER A 62 -32.80 16.56 -20.33
N VAL A 63 -33.39 15.47 -19.85
CA VAL A 63 -32.70 14.53 -18.94
C VAL A 63 -31.79 13.65 -19.79
N ARG A 64 -30.51 13.57 -19.40
CA ARG A 64 -29.49 12.74 -20.02
C ARG A 64 -29.00 11.71 -19.02
N THR A 65 -28.74 10.51 -19.48
CA THR A 65 -28.23 9.42 -18.63
C THR A 65 -26.77 9.11 -18.95
N SER A 66 -26.05 8.61 -17.97
CA SER A 66 -24.73 8.00 -18.17
C SER A 66 -24.57 6.75 -17.33
N LEU A 67 -23.77 5.81 -17.83
CA LEU A 67 -23.40 4.62 -17.08
C LEU A 67 -22.60 5.02 -15.83
N LYS A 68 -22.97 4.45 -14.69
CA LYS A 68 -22.20 4.51 -13.46
C LYS A 68 -21.38 3.23 -13.34
N VAL A 69 -20.08 3.39 -13.23
CA VAL A 69 -19.10 2.30 -13.17
C VAL A 69 -18.45 2.29 -11.79
N GLY A 70 -18.06 1.11 -11.34
CA GLY A 70 -17.27 0.89 -10.14
C GLY A 70 -16.04 0.07 -10.47
N HIS A 71 -14.88 0.51 -9.98
CA HIS A 71 -13.63 -0.23 -10.11
C HIS A 71 -12.61 0.25 -9.06
N TYR A 72 -11.56 -0.53 -8.88
CA TYR A 72 -10.45 -0.19 -8.01
C TYR A 72 -9.36 0.52 -8.81
N ASN A 73 -8.96 1.70 -8.34
CA ASN A 73 -7.82 2.44 -8.87
C ASN A 73 -6.56 2.14 -8.06
N PRO A 74 -5.39 2.02 -8.71
CA PRO A 74 -4.12 2.03 -8.00
C PRO A 74 -3.83 3.48 -7.60
N ASP A 75 -4.15 3.84 -6.35
CA ASP A 75 -4.06 5.22 -5.86
C ASP A 75 -2.64 5.56 -5.42
N LEU A 76 -2.01 4.65 -4.68
CA LEU A 76 -0.70 4.88 -4.07
C LEU A 76 0.26 3.71 -4.34
N VAL A 77 1.53 4.04 -4.47
CA VAL A 77 2.65 3.13 -4.23
C VAL A 77 3.14 3.41 -2.81
N VAL A 78 3.13 2.37 -1.96
CA VAL A 78 3.61 2.44 -0.59
C VAL A 78 4.88 1.61 -0.50
N SER A 79 5.97 2.28 -0.17
CA SER A 79 7.29 1.69 0.01
C SER A 79 7.63 1.62 1.49
N VAL A 80 8.21 0.51 1.94
CA VAL A 80 8.63 0.29 3.32
C VAL A 80 10.08 -0.22 3.31
N TYR A 81 10.93 0.42 4.11
CA TYR A 81 12.38 0.22 4.05
C TYR A 81 13.04 0.52 5.41
N ASN A 82 14.31 0.14 5.56
CA ASN A 82 15.00 0.21 6.86
C ASN A 82 15.63 1.58 7.14
N GLU A 83 16.28 2.17 6.14
CA GLU A 83 17.14 3.34 6.32
C GLU A 83 16.49 4.61 5.79
N LEU A 84 16.62 5.72 6.51
CA LEU A 84 16.05 7.00 6.08
C LEU A 84 16.60 7.44 4.71
N GLY A 85 15.70 7.75 3.79
CA GLY A 85 16.05 8.06 2.40
C GLY A 85 16.51 6.85 1.58
N GLY A 86 16.33 5.63 2.10
CA GLY A 86 16.65 4.35 1.45
C GLY A 86 15.52 3.79 0.59
N ASN A 87 14.58 4.62 0.13
CA ASN A 87 13.38 4.17 -0.59
C ASN A 87 13.73 3.17 -1.75
N PRO A 88 13.10 1.99 -1.83
CA PRO A 88 13.38 1.01 -2.88
C PRO A 88 12.89 1.42 -4.27
N TRP A 89 12.04 2.45 -4.36
CA TRP A 89 11.68 3.08 -5.62
C TRP A 89 12.78 4.04 -6.05
N ALA A 90 13.55 3.64 -7.07
CA ALA A 90 14.79 4.29 -7.48
C ALA A 90 14.65 5.79 -7.77
N GLU A 91 13.62 6.19 -8.51
CA GLU A 91 13.40 7.59 -8.89
C GLU A 91 13.02 8.45 -7.69
N ILE A 92 12.15 7.93 -6.81
CA ILE A 92 11.76 8.61 -5.58
C ILE A 92 12.94 8.75 -4.63
N ARG A 93 13.74 7.71 -4.48
CA ARG A 93 14.98 7.76 -3.68
C ARG A 93 15.90 8.85 -4.16
N ALA A 94 16.10 8.96 -5.47
CA ALA A 94 16.97 9.98 -6.05
C ALA A 94 16.43 11.41 -5.83
N THR A 95 15.11 11.60 -5.83
CA THR A 95 14.51 12.94 -5.71
C THR A 95 14.23 13.37 -4.27
N LEU A 96 13.76 12.45 -3.42
CA LEU A 96 13.27 12.76 -2.06
C LEU A 96 14.22 12.30 -0.95
N GLY A 97 15.12 11.36 -1.23
CA GLY A 97 15.97 10.75 -0.19
C GLY A 97 16.88 11.76 0.52
N LEU A 98 17.49 12.69 -0.23
CA LEU A 98 18.32 13.74 0.37
C LEU A 98 17.48 14.72 1.22
N ALA A 99 16.29 15.08 0.74
CA ALA A 99 15.37 15.97 1.46
C ALA A 99 14.91 15.36 2.77
N GLN A 100 14.56 14.07 2.78
CA GLN A 100 14.20 13.32 4.00
C GLN A 100 15.34 13.30 5.01
N ARG A 101 16.56 12.96 4.59
CA ARG A 101 17.73 12.94 5.47
C ARG A 101 18.00 14.32 6.08
N THR A 102 17.95 15.36 5.26
CA THR A 102 18.20 16.74 5.69
C THR A 102 17.11 17.25 6.63
N ALA A 103 15.84 16.92 6.36
CA ALA A 103 14.73 17.32 7.22
C ALA A 103 14.80 16.64 8.59
N ALA A 104 15.20 15.37 8.64
CA ALA A 104 15.36 14.63 9.89
C ALA A 104 16.58 15.08 10.70
N THR A 105 17.70 15.41 10.06
CA THR A 105 18.90 15.96 10.74
C THR A 105 18.78 17.45 11.08
N GLY A 106 17.88 18.16 10.42
CA GLY A 106 17.67 19.60 10.58
C GLY A 106 16.97 19.97 11.89
N LEU A 107 16.08 20.95 11.84
CA LEU A 107 15.43 21.50 13.03
C LEU A 107 14.78 20.43 13.93
N LEU A 108 14.21 19.37 13.33
CA LEU A 108 13.61 18.24 14.06
C LEU A 108 14.66 17.44 14.86
N GLY A 109 15.83 17.19 14.29
CA GLY A 109 16.95 16.50 14.95
C GLY A 109 17.53 17.27 16.15
N SER A 110 17.34 18.59 16.18
CA SER A 110 17.80 19.46 17.28
C SER A 110 16.86 19.47 18.50
N PHE A 111 15.56 19.20 18.30
CA PHE A 111 14.56 19.13 19.38
C PHE A 111 14.29 17.70 19.84
N LEU A 112 14.43 16.73 18.94
CA LEU A 112 14.33 15.30 19.21
C LEU A 112 15.51 14.63 18.49
N PRO A 113 16.48 14.03 19.19
CA PRO A 113 17.56 13.32 18.51
C PRO A 113 16.95 12.17 17.71
N VAL A 114 16.85 12.35 16.40
CA VAL A 114 16.41 11.32 15.46
C VAL A 114 17.65 10.56 15.02
N PRO A 115 17.84 9.28 15.39
CA PRO A 115 18.91 8.48 14.84
C PRO A 115 18.67 8.32 13.34
N VAL A 116 19.47 9.01 12.53
CA VAL A 116 19.44 8.95 11.07
C VAL A 116 20.16 7.71 10.53
N ASP A 117 21.07 7.16 11.35
CA ASP A 117 21.64 5.84 11.14
C ASP A 117 20.66 4.81 11.70
N SER A 118 20.18 3.94 10.81
CA SER A 118 19.39 2.73 11.04
C SER A 118 18.76 2.61 12.43
N ALA A 119 17.47 2.90 12.53
CA ALA A 119 16.66 2.24 13.55
C ALA A 119 16.53 0.78 13.11
N GLY A 120 17.59 0.00 13.34
CA GLY A 120 17.67 -1.40 12.96
C GLY A 120 16.67 -2.25 13.74
N ASN A 121 16.48 -3.51 13.30
CA ASN A 121 15.71 -4.50 14.04
C ASN A 121 16.31 -4.64 15.45
N ARG A 122 15.46 -4.45 16.48
CA ARG A 122 15.82 -4.66 17.88
C ARG A 122 15.14 -5.95 18.36
N THR A 123 15.94 -6.95 18.67
CA THR A 123 15.46 -8.06 19.50
C THR A 123 15.47 -7.61 20.95
N GLU A 124 14.30 -7.32 21.50
CA GLU A 124 14.14 -7.03 22.92
C GLU A 124 13.88 -8.33 23.69
N GLY A 125 14.57 -8.53 24.80
CA GLY A 125 14.39 -9.68 25.69
C GLY A 125 15.39 -9.63 26.83
N THR A 126 15.00 -10.11 28.00
CA THR A 126 15.95 -10.26 29.11
C THR A 126 16.71 -11.57 28.92
N GLY A 127 18.04 -11.57 29.06
CA GLY A 127 18.90 -12.74 28.76
C GLY A 127 18.53 -14.03 29.52
N ASP A 128 17.71 -13.93 30.56
CA ASP A 128 17.21 -15.05 31.38
C ASP A 128 15.78 -15.53 31.04
N ARG A 129 15.03 -14.85 30.15
CA ARG A 129 13.66 -15.26 29.76
C ARG A 129 13.54 -15.55 28.28
N LYS A 130 12.68 -16.52 27.96
CA LYS A 130 12.21 -16.85 26.60
C LYS A 130 11.29 -15.76 26.01
N ASP A 131 11.47 -14.50 26.38
CA ASP A 131 10.62 -13.37 25.98
C ASP A 131 11.25 -12.49 24.89
N HIS A 132 11.98 -13.12 23.96
CA HIS A 132 12.50 -12.47 22.76
C HIS A 132 11.34 -11.95 21.90
N ARG A 133 11.17 -10.64 21.88
CA ARG A 133 10.28 -9.93 20.96
C ARG A 133 11.13 -9.33 19.86
N ASN A 134 10.84 -9.72 18.62
CA ASN A 134 11.47 -9.09 17.46
C ASN A 134 10.76 -7.78 17.18
N LEU A 135 11.30 -6.68 17.72
CA LEU A 135 10.81 -5.33 17.50
C LEU A 135 11.51 -4.77 16.26
N VAL A 136 10.74 -4.62 15.19
CA VAL A 136 11.24 -4.17 13.88
C VAL A 136 10.80 -2.73 13.68
N PHE A 137 11.75 -1.85 13.33
CA PHE A 137 11.42 -0.50 12.89
C PHE A 137 11.55 -0.41 11.37
N ARG A 138 10.62 0.33 10.75
CA ARG A 138 10.66 0.64 9.32
C ARG A 138 10.27 2.08 9.05
N GLU A 139 10.93 2.67 8.07
CA GLU A 139 10.45 3.87 7.39
C GLU A 139 9.44 3.51 6.31
N THR A 140 8.57 4.45 5.97
CA THR A 140 7.60 4.28 4.89
C THR A 140 7.28 5.60 4.19
N ASP A 141 7.09 5.49 2.88
CA ASP A 141 6.56 6.57 2.06
C ASP A 141 5.31 6.09 1.32
N ALA A 142 4.30 6.96 1.26
CA ALA A 142 3.09 6.76 0.48
C ALA A 142 3.01 7.83 -0.62
N ILE A 143 3.14 7.38 -1.86
CA ILE A 143 3.33 8.26 -3.01
C ILE A 143 2.27 7.98 -4.07
N GLY A 144 1.73 9.04 -4.69
CA GLY A 144 0.75 8.93 -5.75
C GLY A 144 1.21 8.03 -6.89
N HIS A 145 0.38 7.06 -7.24
CA HIS A 145 0.75 6.05 -8.22
C HIS A 145 0.97 6.67 -9.61
N PRO A 146 1.97 6.22 -10.41
CA PRO A 146 2.25 6.80 -11.73
C PRO A 146 1.04 6.82 -12.68
N LEU A 147 0.17 5.80 -12.58
CA LEU A 147 -1.05 5.70 -13.40
C LEU A 147 -2.24 6.54 -12.90
N SER A 148 -2.13 7.24 -11.76
CA SER A 148 -3.28 7.96 -11.20
C SER A 148 -3.76 9.11 -12.10
N THR A 149 -2.84 9.85 -12.73
CA THR A 149 -3.19 10.90 -13.71
C THR A 149 -3.72 10.34 -15.03
N LEU A 150 -3.26 9.16 -15.46
CA LEU A 150 -3.77 8.50 -16.66
C LEU A 150 -5.23 8.07 -16.51
N SER A 151 -5.66 7.72 -15.29
CA SER A 151 -7.09 7.51 -14.99
C SER A 151 -7.93 8.76 -15.30
N GLY A 152 -7.38 9.96 -15.08
CA GLY A 152 -8.03 11.24 -15.38
C GLY A 152 -8.10 11.56 -16.88
N VAL A 153 -7.12 11.12 -17.68
CA VAL A 153 -7.14 11.28 -19.14
C VAL A 153 -8.16 10.33 -19.78
N VAL A 154 -8.18 9.06 -19.35
CA VAL A 154 -9.13 8.05 -19.84
C VAL A 154 -10.54 8.27 -19.28
N ALA A 155 -10.68 8.95 -18.14
CA ALA A 155 -11.97 9.34 -17.57
C ALA A 155 -12.87 10.16 -18.53
N GLY A 156 -12.30 10.82 -19.55
CA GLY A 156 -13.08 11.49 -20.60
C GLY A 156 -14.09 10.59 -21.33
N VAL A 157 -13.84 9.27 -21.37
CA VAL A 157 -14.78 8.30 -21.97
C VAL A 157 -15.89 7.83 -21.00
N GLY A 158 -15.83 8.23 -19.72
CA GLY A 158 -16.83 7.88 -18.71
C GLY A 158 -16.78 6.43 -18.22
N LEU A 159 -15.71 5.69 -18.54
CA LEU A 159 -15.54 4.27 -18.20
C LEU A 159 -14.50 4.02 -17.10
N VAL A 160 -13.67 5.00 -16.77
CA VAL A 160 -12.68 4.94 -15.68
C VAL A 160 -12.86 6.17 -14.80
N CYS A 161 -12.66 6.00 -13.50
CA CYS A 161 -12.89 7.04 -12.50
C CYS A 161 -11.59 7.76 -12.24
N ALA A 162 -11.65 9.08 -12.19
CA ALA A 162 -10.51 9.87 -11.74
C ALA A 162 -10.14 9.46 -10.30
N SER A 163 -8.87 9.15 -10.06
CA SER A 163 -8.31 8.91 -8.73
C SER A 163 -8.24 10.20 -7.92
N GLN A 164 -8.20 10.07 -6.59
CA GLN A 164 -7.92 11.20 -5.70
C GLN A 164 -6.44 11.56 -5.60
N THR A 165 -5.56 10.77 -6.21
CA THR A 165 -4.12 10.95 -6.09
C THR A 165 -3.49 11.59 -7.32
N THR A 166 -2.48 12.43 -7.09
CA THR A 166 -1.64 12.99 -8.14
C THR A 166 -0.38 12.14 -8.30
N SER A 167 -0.05 11.73 -9.52
CA SER A 167 1.12 10.89 -9.81
C SER A 167 2.40 11.49 -9.21
N PHE A 168 3.22 10.66 -8.55
CA PHE A 168 4.48 11.02 -7.89
C PHE A 168 4.38 12.04 -6.73
N PHE A 169 3.18 12.44 -6.33
CA PHE A 169 3.02 13.34 -5.19
C PHE A 169 3.20 12.59 -3.86
N PRO A 170 4.09 13.02 -2.96
CA PRO A 170 4.28 12.37 -1.66
C PRO A 170 3.16 12.76 -0.69
N TYR A 171 2.27 11.81 -0.39
CA TYR A 171 1.18 12.02 0.56
C TYR A 171 1.61 11.78 2.01
N PHE A 172 2.57 10.88 2.22
CA PHE A 172 3.17 10.64 3.52
C PHE A 172 4.63 10.25 3.37
N GLN A 173 5.46 10.78 4.26
CA GLN A 173 6.86 10.41 4.38
C GLN A 173 7.20 10.34 5.87
N SER A 174 7.46 9.13 6.37
CA SER A 174 7.68 8.89 7.80
C SER A 174 8.85 9.69 8.38
N GLY A 175 9.87 9.98 7.58
CA GLY A 175 11.01 10.81 7.97
C GLY A 175 10.66 12.26 8.37
N LEU A 176 9.57 12.80 7.83
CA LEU A 176 9.07 14.15 8.18
C LEU A 176 8.15 14.12 9.40
N ASP A 177 7.64 12.94 9.74
CA ASP A 177 6.67 12.69 10.81
C ASP A 177 7.33 12.08 12.04
N ALA A 178 8.57 12.49 12.35
CA ALA A 178 9.41 11.81 13.33
C ALA A 178 8.78 11.66 14.72
N LEU A 179 7.96 12.62 15.17
CA LEU A 179 7.32 12.56 16.48
C LEU A 179 6.29 11.42 16.55
N ALA A 180 5.28 11.42 15.68
CA ALA A 180 4.26 10.38 15.69
C ALA A 180 4.81 9.03 15.19
N TRP A 181 5.67 9.07 14.16
CA TRP A 181 6.19 7.85 13.56
C TRP A 181 7.22 7.12 14.42
N ARG A 182 8.12 7.82 15.12
CA ARG A 182 9.21 7.18 15.90
C ARG A 182 8.98 7.17 17.40
N GLN A 183 8.25 8.15 17.95
CA GLN A 183 7.95 8.24 19.39
C GLN A 183 6.55 7.75 19.74
N GLU A 184 5.74 7.40 18.75
CA GLU A 184 4.35 6.95 18.95
C GLU A 184 3.43 8.02 19.54
N ILE A 185 3.88 9.28 19.65
CA ILE A 185 3.12 10.39 20.25
C ILE A 185 2.51 11.26 19.14
N PRO A 186 1.20 11.55 19.17
CA PRO A 186 0.23 11.26 20.23
C PRO A 186 -0.57 9.95 20.01
N GLU A 187 -0.15 9.11 19.07
CA GLU A 187 -0.87 7.87 18.71
C GLU A 187 -1.06 6.90 19.89
N ILE A 188 -0.15 6.90 20.87
CA ILE A 188 -0.24 6.11 22.09
C ILE A 188 -1.50 6.42 22.90
N PHE A 189 -2.11 7.60 22.73
CA PHE A 189 -3.33 7.96 23.46
C PHE A 189 -4.61 7.37 22.86
N TYR A 190 -4.56 6.74 21.68
CA TYR A 190 -5.72 6.02 21.14
C TYR A 190 -5.99 4.74 21.94
N ALA A 191 -7.27 4.44 22.18
CA ALA A 191 -7.67 3.21 22.89
C ALA A 191 -7.16 1.94 22.20
N ALA A 192 -7.09 1.94 20.87
CA ALA A 192 -6.56 0.82 20.09
C ALA A 192 -5.05 0.56 20.29
N SER A 193 -4.30 1.51 20.86
CA SER A 193 -2.89 1.34 21.22
C SER A 193 -2.70 0.49 22.48
N TRP A 194 -3.73 0.36 23.32
CA TRP A 194 -3.66 -0.32 24.63
C TRP A 194 -4.50 -1.58 24.73
N VAL A 195 -5.52 -1.73 23.88
CA VAL A 195 -6.44 -2.87 23.94
C VAL A 195 -6.12 -3.84 22.80
N PRO A 196 -5.50 -5.00 23.10
CA PRO A 196 -5.21 -6.02 22.10
C PRO A 196 -6.48 -6.47 21.37
N GLY A 197 -6.38 -6.70 20.06
CA GLY A 197 -7.55 -7.11 19.27
C GLY A 197 -8.32 -5.94 18.67
N LEU A 198 -8.15 -4.71 19.17
CA LEU A 198 -8.70 -3.52 18.51
C LEU A 198 -7.79 -3.13 17.35
N ARG A 199 -8.38 -2.98 16.15
CA ARG A 199 -7.68 -2.50 14.94
C ARG A 199 -6.45 -3.36 14.61
N GLU A 200 -6.65 -4.65 14.39
CA GLU A 200 -5.58 -5.63 14.13
C GLU A 200 -5.50 -6.05 12.66
N VAL A 201 -4.28 -6.12 12.14
CA VAL A 201 -3.99 -6.77 10.87
C VAL A 201 -3.94 -8.28 11.10
N GLY A 202 -5.10 -8.92 11.04
CA GLY A 202 -5.28 -10.35 11.30
C GLY A 202 -6.44 -10.62 12.25
N THR A 203 -6.54 -11.84 12.75
CA THR A 203 -7.57 -12.26 13.70
C THR A 203 -6.96 -12.57 15.07
N PHE A 204 -6.97 -11.59 15.96
CA PHE A 204 -6.59 -11.77 17.36
C PHE A 204 -7.58 -12.71 18.10
N PRO A 205 -7.13 -13.56 19.04
CA PRO A 205 -5.73 -13.78 19.46
C PRO A 205 -5.00 -14.86 18.65
N LEU A 206 -5.69 -15.54 17.74
CA LEU A 206 -5.18 -16.76 17.11
C LEU A 206 -4.13 -16.50 16.02
N GLN A 207 -4.29 -15.43 15.26
CA GLN A 207 -3.41 -15.09 14.14
C GLN A 207 -3.40 -13.58 13.94
N THR A 208 -2.45 -12.86 14.54
CA THR A 208 -2.27 -11.42 14.25
C THR A 208 -0.89 -11.16 13.67
N TRP A 209 -0.84 -10.29 12.65
CA TRP A 209 0.42 -9.75 12.14
C TRP A 209 0.84 -8.52 12.94
N GLY A 210 -0.09 -7.81 13.57
CA GLY A 210 0.19 -6.64 14.40
C GLY A 210 -0.95 -5.63 14.40
N SER A 211 -0.93 -4.73 15.38
CA SER A 211 -1.92 -3.68 15.54
C SER A 211 -1.69 -2.52 14.57
N VAL A 212 -2.76 -1.86 14.14
CA VAL A 212 -2.67 -0.62 13.37
C VAL A 212 -2.27 0.55 14.28
N HIS A 213 -2.75 0.59 15.53
CA HIS A 213 -2.37 1.62 16.50
C HIS A 213 -1.36 1.09 17.54
N PRO A 214 -0.42 1.93 18.00
CA PRO A 214 -0.13 3.27 17.49
C PRO A 214 0.39 3.21 16.04
N ARG A 215 0.08 4.23 15.22
CA ARG A 215 0.52 4.25 13.81
C ARG A 215 1.97 4.72 13.70
N THR A 216 2.88 3.83 14.07
CA THR A 216 4.33 4.05 14.14
C THR A 216 5.08 3.14 13.14
N GLY A 217 6.37 3.40 12.96
CA GLY A 217 7.30 2.49 12.30
C GLY A 217 7.64 1.22 13.10
N TRP A 218 7.37 1.19 14.40
CA TRP A 218 7.67 0.05 15.28
C TRP A 218 6.61 -1.06 15.20
N THR A 219 7.02 -2.29 14.93
CA THR A 219 6.13 -3.46 14.91
C THR A 219 6.79 -4.64 15.58
N ILE A 220 6.06 -5.33 16.46
CA ILE A 220 6.51 -6.59 17.05
C ILE A 220 6.12 -7.73 16.10
N GLN A 221 7.07 -8.18 15.27
CA GLN A 221 6.85 -9.28 14.34
C GLN A 221 8.12 -10.09 14.09
N ALA A 222 7.98 -11.41 14.10
CA ALA A 222 9.07 -12.31 13.75
C ALA A 222 9.32 -12.35 12.23
N GLU A 223 8.24 -12.27 11.44
CA GLU A 223 8.35 -12.26 9.97
C GLU A 223 8.44 -10.83 9.45
N GLU A 224 9.60 -10.46 8.90
CA GLU A 224 9.80 -9.13 8.33
C GLU A 224 8.77 -8.71 7.27
N PRO A 225 8.33 -9.58 6.34
CA PRO A 225 7.32 -9.20 5.36
C PRO A 225 6.00 -8.78 6.02
N LYS A 226 5.61 -9.46 7.12
CA LYS A 226 4.41 -9.12 7.88
C LYS A 226 4.56 -7.80 8.61
N ALA A 227 5.72 -7.57 9.24
CA ALA A 227 6.05 -6.29 9.85
C ALA A 227 5.92 -5.15 8.83
N ALA A 228 6.52 -5.31 7.65
CA ALA A 228 6.47 -4.32 6.59
C ALA A 228 5.06 -4.11 6.03
N ALA A 229 4.24 -5.17 5.92
CA ALA A 229 2.84 -5.05 5.52
C ALA A 229 1.99 -4.28 6.55
N VAL A 230 2.21 -4.49 7.86
CA VAL A 230 1.56 -3.71 8.92
C VAL A 230 1.97 -2.25 8.82
N THR A 231 3.25 -1.95 8.62
CA THR A 231 3.73 -0.59 8.42
C THR A 231 3.10 0.09 7.19
N ALA A 232 2.99 -0.62 6.06
CA ALA A 232 2.31 -0.12 4.87
C ALA A 232 0.81 0.14 5.13
N GLN A 233 0.14 -0.75 5.88
CA GLN A 233 -1.25 -0.56 6.30
C GLN A 233 -1.44 0.72 7.13
N ARG A 234 -0.51 1.02 8.05
CA ARG A 234 -0.54 2.23 8.88
C ARG A 234 -0.41 3.48 8.02
N ALA A 235 0.55 3.52 7.09
CA ALA A 235 0.68 4.64 6.14
C ALA A 235 -0.60 4.85 5.32
N GLY A 236 -1.19 3.76 4.82
CA GLY A 236 -2.48 3.80 4.11
C GLY A 236 -3.64 4.30 4.97
N ASP A 237 -3.70 3.90 6.24
CA ASP A 237 -4.73 4.37 7.17
C ASP A 237 -4.59 5.88 7.50
N ILE A 238 -3.36 6.40 7.63
CA ILE A 238 -3.08 7.83 7.84
C ILE A 238 -3.59 8.64 6.66
N VAL A 239 -3.11 8.34 5.44
CA VAL A 239 -3.38 9.17 4.25
C VAL A 239 -4.84 9.12 3.80
N THR A 240 -5.56 8.04 4.11
CA THR A 240 -6.98 7.91 3.73
C THR A 240 -7.96 8.53 4.73
N ARG A 241 -7.45 9.17 5.79
CA ARG A 241 -8.25 9.89 6.79
C ARG A 241 -7.88 11.37 6.79
N ILE A 242 -8.76 12.18 7.37
CA ILE A 242 -8.53 13.62 7.58
C ILE A 242 -8.27 13.89 9.05
N GLY A 243 -7.52 14.95 9.36
CA GLY A 243 -7.29 15.41 10.75
C GLY A 243 -6.50 14.45 11.64
N GLN A 244 -5.72 13.53 11.07
CA GLN A 244 -4.81 12.67 11.85
C GLN A 244 -3.62 13.47 12.41
N PRO A 245 -3.09 13.12 13.59
CA PRO A 245 -1.99 13.85 14.23
C PRO A 245 -0.62 13.45 13.65
N HIS A 246 -0.50 13.57 12.33
CA HIS A 246 0.70 13.22 11.56
C HIS A 246 1.05 14.35 10.59
N VAL A 247 2.29 14.38 10.09
CA VAL A 247 2.71 15.24 8.97
C VAL A 247 2.42 14.51 7.65
N TYR A 248 1.28 14.83 7.02
CA TYR A 248 0.82 14.17 5.79
C TYR A 248 -0.14 15.07 5.01
N VAL A 249 -0.45 14.66 3.78
CA VAL A 249 -1.53 15.20 2.96
C VAL A 249 -2.63 14.13 2.86
N PRO A 250 -3.87 14.43 3.24
CA PRO A 250 -4.96 13.47 3.10
C PRO A 250 -5.32 13.25 1.63
N LEU A 251 -5.83 12.06 1.30
CA LEU A 251 -6.36 11.74 -0.02
C LEU A 251 -7.71 12.44 -0.25
N THR A 252 -7.66 13.76 -0.38
CA THR A 252 -8.80 14.61 -0.76
C THR A 252 -8.57 15.07 -2.19
N GLY A 253 -8.86 14.21 -3.15
CA GLY A 253 -8.72 14.56 -4.55
C GLY A 253 -9.76 15.57 -5.02
N PRO A 254 -9.43 16.44 -5.97
CA PRO A 254 -10.39 17.37 -6.55
C PRO A 254 -11.52 16.62 -7.27
N SER A 255 -12.71 17.21 -7.29
CA SER A 255 -13.79 16.72 -8.15
C SER A 255 -13.38 16.82 -9.62
N SER A 256 -13.54 15.74 -10.38
CA SER A 256 -13.35 15.79 -11.83
C SER A 256 -14.39 16.71 -12.48
N GLY A 257 -13.96 17.61 -13.38
CA GLY A 257 -14.90 18.47 -14.12
C GLY A 257 -15.76 17.72 -15.14
N SER A 258 -15.27 16.57 -15.63
CA SER A 258 -15.88 15.74 -16.66
C SER A 258 -16.71 14.57 -16.11
N GLN A 259 -16.65 14.31 -14.80
CA GLN A 259 -17.32 13.17 -14.17
C GLN A 259 -17.81 13.52 -12.76
N ARG A 260 -18.87 12.85 -12.31
CA ARG A 260 -19.15 12.76 -10.86
C ARG A 260 -18.46 11.52 -10.32
N VAL A 261 -17.66 11.70 -9.28
CA VAL A 261 -16.89 10.64 -8.63
C VAL A 261 -17.34 10.51 -7.19
N TRP A 262 -17.56 9.27 -6.75
CA TRP A 262 -17.74 8.90 -5.35
C TRP A 262 -16.45 8.25 -4.88
N PRO A 263 -15.64 8.97 -4.09
CA PRO A 263 -14.39 8.44 -3.59
C PRO A 263 -14.59 7.38 -2.50
N PRO A 264 -13.61 6.49 -2.30
CA PRO A 264 -13.64 5.53 -1.21
C PRO A 264 -13.52 6.22 0.15
N GLY A 265 -14.19 5.65 1.16
CA GLY A 265 -14.00 6.03 2.56
C GLY A 265 -12.64 5.57 3.13
N PRO A 266 -12.37 5.79 4.43
CA PRO A 266 -11.09 5.42 5.05
C PRO A 266 -10.69 3.96 4.84
N LEU A 267 -9.38 3.71 4.71
CA LEU A 267 -8.86 2.34 4.65
C LEU A 267 -9.10 1.64 6.00
N VAL A 268 -9.54 0.38 5.93
CA VAL A 268 -9.72 -0.48 7.10
C VAL A 268 -9.08 -1.83 6.79
N GLU A 269 -8.21 -2.27 7.70
CA GLU A 269 -7.55 -3.56 7.70
C GLU A 269 -8.54 -4.70 7.49
N LYS A 270 -8.12 -5.73 6.74
CA LYS A 270 -8.93 -6.90 6.38
C LYS A 270 -10.22 -6.62 5.58
N ASN A 271 -10.55 -5.36 5.31
CA ASN A 271 -11.76 -5.00 4.59
C ASN A 271 -11.46 -4.63 3.14
N ALA A 272 -11.62 -5.60 2.24
CA ALA A 272 -11.38 -5.43 0.80
C ALA A 272 -12.30 -4.36 0.16
N ARG A 273 -13.42 -3.99 0.80
CA ARG A 273 -14.31 -2.91 0.34
C ARG A 273 -13.74 -1.52 0.60
N THR A 274 -12.67 -1.40 1.37
CA THR A 274 -11.98 -0.12 1.61
C THR A 274 -10.67 -0.04 0.83
N GLY A 275 -10.03 -1.17 0.55
CA GLY A 275 -8.84 -1.23 -0.29
C GLY A 275 -8.21 -2.61 -0.29
N THR A 276 -7.33 -2.84 -1.26
CA THR A 276 -6.54 -4.07 -1.38
C THR A 276 -5.11 -3.73 -1.76
N TRP A 277 -4.21 -4.65 -1.49
CA TRP A 277 -2.77 -4.49 -1.68
C TRP A 277 -2.26 -5.45 -2.74
N GLN A 278 -1.36 -4.95 -3.59
CA GLN A 278 -0.61 -5.74 -4.56
C GLN A 278 0.88 -5.62 -4.22
N MET A 279 1.57 -6.73 -3.99
CA MET A 279 3.03 -6.68 -3.81
C MET A 279 3.73 -6.42 -5.14
N LEU A 280 4.65 -5.47 -5.16
CA LEU A 280 5.52 -5.13 -6.28
C LEU A 280 6.96 -5.59 -6.04
N ALA A 281 7.43 -5.52 -4.80
CA ALA A 281 8.73 -6.00 -4.36
C ALA A 281 8.63 -6.60 -2.94
N PRO A 282 9.45 -7.63 -2.62
CA PRO A 282 10.49 -8.25 -3.45
C PRO A 282 9.95 -9.24 -4.49
N ARG A 283 8.72 -9.75 -4.29
CA ARG A 283 8.08 -10.72 -5.18
C ARG A 283 6.81 -10.11 -5.79
N PRO A 284 6.82 -9.72 -7.07
CA PRO A 284 5.65 -9.16 -7.73
C PRO A 284 4.47 -10.13 -7.73
N GLU A 285 3.30 -9.64 -7.33
CA GLU A 285 2.04 -10.38 -7.36
C GLU A 285 1.13 -9.84 -8.47
N ALA A 286 0.46 -10.75 -9.19
CA ALA A 286 -0.54 -10.42 -10.20
C ALA A 286 -1.97 -10.33 -9.62
N SER A 287 -2.11 -10.47 -8.30
CA SER A 287 -3.38 -10.46 -7.57
C SER A 287 -3.36 -9.43 -6.45
N CYS A 288 -4.55 -8.98 -6.03
CA CYS A 288 -4.70 -8.04 -4.92
C CYS A 288 -5.51 -8.64 -3.78
N ASN A 289 -5.00 -8.49 -2.56
CA ASN A 289 -5.62 -9.02 -1.35
C ASN A 289 -5.47 -8.04 -0.19
N VAL A 290 -6.23 -8.25 0.88
CA VAL A 290 -6.01 -7.55 2.14
C VAL A 290 -4.88 -8.20 2.93
N PHE A 291 -4.19 -7.43 3.77
CA PHE A 291 -3.26 -7.97 4.75
C PHE A 291 -4.01 -8.66 5.91
N GLY A 292 -3.31 -9.55 6.63
CA GLY A 292 -3.87 -10.31 7.74
C GLY A 292 -4.62 -11.58 7.33
N THR A 293 -4.24 -12.18 6.20
CA THR A 293 -4.77 -13.49 5.78
C THR A 293 -4.27 -14.58 6.73
N ASN A 294 -5.16 -15.52 7.11
CA ASN A 294 -4.78 -16.62 8.00
C ASN A 294 -3.89 -17.63 7.26
N ASP A 295 -2.67 -17.78 7.76
CA ASP A 295 -1.61 -18.60 7.19
C ASP A 295 -1.08 -19.68 8.16
N LEU A 296 -1.77 -19.92 9.28
CA LEU A 296 -1.35 -20.88 10.33
C LEU A 296 -1.19 -22.32 9.82
N VAL A 297 -1.94 -22.70 8.78
CA VAL A 297 -1.95 -24.06 8.21
C VAL A 297 -1.00 -24.18 7.01
N GLY A 298 -0.41 -23.07 6.56
CA GLY A 298 0.50 -23.05 5.42
C GLY A 298 1.91 -23.50 5.79
N LEU A 299 2.51 -24.39 5.00
CA LEU A 299 3.86 -24.93 5.24
C LEU A 299 4.97 -23.87 5.29
N SER A 300 4.78 -22.73 4.61
CA SER A 300 5.78 -21.65 4.52
C SER A 300 5.32 -20.29 5.07
N GLY A 301 4.13 -20.22 5.69
CA GLY A 301 3.49 -18.96 6.08
C GLY A 301 3.28 -17.97 4.92
N TRP A 302 2.74 -16.80 5.21
CA TRP A 302 2.60 -15.72 4.23
C TRP A 302 3.95 -15.07 3.89
N GLY A 303 4.90 -14.99 4.82
CA GLY A 303 6.23 -14.43 4.55
C GLY A 303 7.12 -15.32 3.66
N GLY A 304 6.78 -16.59 3.48
CA GLY A 304 7.56 -17.56 2.71
C GLY A 304 7.83 -17.10 1.27
N GLY A 305 9.10 -16.90 0.93
CA GLY A 305 9.52 -16.44 -0.40
C GLY A 305 9.20 -14.98 -0.70
N ARG A 306 8.82 -14.18 0.31
CA ARG A 306 8.62 -12.74 0.24
C ARG A 306 9.64 -11.96 1.07
N VAL A 307 10.65 -12.62 1.61
CA VAL A 307 11.71 -11.97 2.39
C VAL A 307 12.67 -11.27 1.43
N ASP A 308 12.86 -9.98 1.63
CA ASP A 308 13.92 -9.22 0.97
C ASP A 308 15.16 -9.14 1.86
N VAL A 309 16.35 -9.21 1.25
CA VAL A 309 17.63 -9.19 1.99
C VAL A 309 17.96 -7.81 2.55
N GLY A 310 17.53 -6.75 1.86
CA GLY A 310 17.66 -5.36 2.30
C GLY A 310 16.51 -4.92 3.22
N GLY A 311 15.50 -5.77 3.41
CA GLY A 311 14.27 -5.42 4.09
C GLY A 311 13.41 -4.42 3.30
N ASP A 312 13.53 -4.40 1.98
CA ASP A 312 12.83 -3.47 1.10
C ASP A 312 11.55 -4.07 0.52
N TYR A 313 10.43 -3.37 0.70
CA TYR A 313 9.13 -3.83 0.25
C TYR A 313 8.33 -2.71 -0.41
N VAL A 314 7.57 -3.05 -1.44
CA VAL A 314 6.75 -2.09 -2.18
C VAL A 314 5.40 -2.71 -2.51
N TRP A 315 4.33 -1.96 -2.29
CA TRP A 315 2.97 -2.36 -2.64
C TRP A 315 2.21 -1.25 -3.37
N ASN A 316 1.28 -1.65 -4.24
CA ASN A 316 0.21 -0.76 -4.66
C ASN A 316 -0.98 -0.86 -3.71
N LEU A 317 -1.56 0.29 -3.37
CA LEU A 317 -2.85 0.39 -2.71
C LEU A 317 -3.95 0.61 -3.76
N TRP A 318 -4.77 -0.40 -3.95
CA TRP A 318 -5.92 -0.40 -4.84
C TRP A 318 -7.18 -0.01 -4.07
N ARG A 319 -7.92 0.99 -4.55
CA ARG A 319 -8.99 1.67 -3.81
C ARG A 319 -10.28 1.75 -4.63
N PRO A 320 -11.45 1.44 -4.06
CA PRO A 320 -12.67 1.34 -4.85
C PRO A 320 -13.34 2.69 -5.10
N TYR A 321 -13.48 3.06 -6.37
CA TYR A 321 -14.19 4.25 -6.82
C TYR A 321 -15.51 3.88 -7.50
N GLN A 322 -16.47 4.80 -7.42
CA GLN A 322 -17.59 4.82 -8.36
C GLN A 322 -17.58 6.14 -9.10
N CYS A 323 -18.00 6.15 -10.36
CA CYS A 323 -18.14 7.40 -11.11
C CYS A 323 -19.11 7.27 -12.27
N CYS A 324 -19.54 8.41 -12.78
CA CYS A 324 -20.25 8.50 -14.04
C CYS A 324 -19.84 9.75 -14.83
N GLY A 325 -19.77 9.59 -16.15
CA GLY A 325 -19.47 10.70 -17.06
C GLY A 325 -20.53 11.79 -17.00
N ARG A 326 -20.12 13.05 -16.97
CA ARG A 326 -21.01 14.22 -16.95
C ARG A 326 -21.72 14.35 -18.29
N ARG A 327 -23.06 14.33 -18.27
CA ARG A 327 -23.89 14.48 -19.49
C ARG A 327 -24.84 15.68 -19.45
N GLY A 328 -24.72 16.54 -18.43
CA GLY A 328 -25.51 17.75 -18.27
C GLY A 328 -24.84 18.74 -17.31
N GLN A 329 -25.42 19.93 -17.18
CA GLN A 329 -24.92 20.95 -16.26
C GLN A 329 -25.13 20.53 -14.81
N TRP A 330 -26.28 19.90 -14.50
CA TRP A 330 -26.67 19.54 -13.14
C TRP A 330 -26.85 18.03 -12.99
N PHE A 331 -26.36 17.48 -11.88
CA PHE A 331 -26.66 16.10 -11.49
C PHE A 331 -28.01 16.07 -10.77
N LEU A 332 -28.84 15.09 -11.09
CA LEU A 332 -30.14 14.90 -10.45
C LEU A 332 -30.03 13.83 -9.37
N PHE A 333 -29.82 12.58 -9.77
CA PHE A 333 -29.69 11.41 -8.87
C PHE A 333 -29.00 10.25 -9.61
N ASP A 334 -28.64 9.21 -8.86
CA ASP A 334 -28.15 7.94 -9.39
C ASP A 334 -28.99 6.77 -8.88
N ILE A 335 -29.05 5.70 -9.68
CA ILE A 335 -29.67 4.44 -9.31
C ILE A 335 -28.60 3.35 -9.45
N ASN A 336 -28.36 2.61 -8.37
CA ASN A 336 -27.47 1.45 -8.37
C ASN A 336 -28.31 0.17 -8.45
N TRP A 337 -27.99 -0.71 -9.40
CA TRP A 337 -28.58 -2.05 -9.46
C TRP A 337 -27.73 -3.11 -8.76
N ILE A 338 -26.47 -2.77 -8.40
CA ILE A 338 -25.57 -3.60 -7.59
C ILE A 338 -25.05 -2.79 -6.40
N SER A 339 -24.87 -3.45 -5.25
CA SER A 339 -24.13 -2.88 -4.13
C SER A 339 -22.64 -2.90 -4.42
N TYR A 340 -22.01 -1.72 -4.47
CA TYR A 340 -20.56 -1.58 -4.70
C TYR A 340 -19.93 -0.80 -3.54
N PRO A 341 -18.76 -1.21 -3.03
CA PRO A 341 -17.96 -2.38 -3.45
C PRO A 341 -18.61 -3.72 -3.04
N PRO A 342 -18.41 -4.81 -3.81
CA PRO A 342 -19.07 -6.10 -3.60
C PRO A 342 -18.60 -6.86 -2.35
#